data_AF-A0A0B7MEM3-F1
#
_entry.id   AF-A0A0B7MEM3-F1
#
_cell.length_a   1.000
_cell.length_b   1.000
_cell.length_c   1.000
_cell.angle_alpha   90.00
_cell.angle_beta   90.00
_cell.angle_gamma   90.00
#
_symmetry.space_group_name_H-M   'P 1'
#
loop_
_entity.id
_entity.type
_entity.pdbx_description
1 polymer ?
#
loop_
_entity_poly.entity_id
_entity_poly.type
_entity_poly.pdbx_seq_one_letter_code
_entity_poly.pdbx_strand_id
1 'polypeptide(L)'
;MQFEQGRFLKYVYGNLCCHVDAVHAKKPTLVEAGGDPKRTKLWDIYTGDIVSEIAACGCTGMIATVSRLAADLNRGPEHEAPLQKDALREYREVIRHNLERTCILGQNGELIRLICTLPYMG
;
A
#
# COMPACT_ATOMS: atom_id res chain seq x y z
N MET A 1 11.10 2.41 -13.00
CA MET A 1 9.77 1.76 -13.10
C MET A 1 8.70 2.82 -13.02
N GLN A 2 7.57 2.66 -13.74
CA GLN A 2 6.50 3.64 -13.75
C GLN A 2 5.37 3.18 -12.83
N PHE A 3 4.92 4.07 -11.94
CA PHE A 3 3.77 3.80 -11.08
C PHE A 3 2.47 3.92 -11.87
N GLU A 4 1.59 2.94 -11.70
CA GLU A 4 0.18 3.03 -12.04
C GLU A 4 -0.55 3.85 -10.98
N GLN A 5 -1.57 4.60 -11.41
CA GLN A 5 -2.38 5.43 -10.55
C GLN A 5 -3.78 4.83 -10.43
N GLY A 6 -4.10 4.33 -9.24
CA GLY A 6 -5.46 3.99 -8.82
C GLY A 6 -6.18 5.20 -8.22
N ARG A 7 -7.37 4.97 -7.65
CA ARG A 7 -8.15 6.03 -7.00
C ARG A 7 -7.64 6.34 -5.60
N PHE A 8 -7.15 5.33 -4.88
CA PHE A 8 -6.69 5.45 -3.48
C PHE A 8 -5.22 5.11 -3.29
N LEU A 9 -4.60 4.53 -4.32
CA LEU A 9 -3.22 4.09 -4.32
C LEU A 9 -2.51 4.56 -5.57
N LYS A 10 -1.19 4.69 -5.48
CA LYS A 10 -0.31 4.48 -6.63
C LYS A 10 0.54 3.25 -6.36
N TYR A 11 0.77 2.42 -7.35
CA TYR A 11 1.49 1.18 -7.16
C TYR A 11 2.35 0.82 -8.37
N VAL A 12 3.32 -0.05 -8.16
CA VAL A 12 4.14 -0.61 -9.22
C VAL A 12 4.49 -2.05 -8.90
N TYR A 13 4.49 -2.84 -9.95
CA TYR A 13 4.63 -4.27 -9.90
C TYR A 13 6.08 -4.69 -10.18
N GLY A 14 6.77 -5.20 -9.16
CA GLY A 14 8.15 -5.67 -9.24
C GLY A 14 8.25 -7.18 -9.52
N ASN A 15 9.43 -7.68 -9.89
CA ASN A 15 9.63 -9.11 -10.17
C ASN A 15 10.28 -9.85 -8.99
N LEU A 16 10.77 -9.13 -7.98
CA LEU A 16 11.25 -9.73 -6.75
C LEU A 16 10.05 -10.17 -5.91
N CYS A 17 10.18 -11.32 -5.24
CA CYS A 17 9.24 -11.74 -4.20
C CYS A 17 9.42 -10.85 -2.98
N CYS A 18 9.11 -9.56 -3.06
CA CYS A 18 9.16 -8.59 -1.98
C CYS A 18 8.07 -7.55 -2.25
N HIS A 19 7.30 -7.25 -1.21
CA HIS A 19 6.18 -6.33 -1.25
C HIS A 19 6.36 -5.32 -0.13
N VAL A 20 6.27 -4.04 -0.47
CA VAL A 20 6.35 -2.95 0.49
C VAL A 20 5.21 -1.96 0.24
N ASP A 21 4.61 -1.50 1.32
CA ASP A 21 3.52 -0.53 1.27
C ASP A 21 3.78 0.66 2.23
N ALA A 22 3.26 1.82 1.83
CA ALA A 22 3.24 3.04 2.63
C ALA A 22 1.78 3.49 2.79
N VAL A 23 1.05 2.78 3.64
CA VAL A 23 -0.40 2.93 3.86
C VAL A 23 -0.80 4.28 4.47
N HIS A 24 0.13 4.99 5.13
CA HIS A 24 -0.12 6.29 5.77
C HIS A 24 0.68 7.44 5.12
N ALA A 25 1.09 7.31 3.86
CA ALA A 25 1.92 8.30 3.17
C ALA A 25 1.22 9.63 2.83
N LYS A 26 -0.11 9.65 2.71
CA LYS A 26 -0.85 10.85 2.34
C LYS A 26 -1.17 11.71 3.56
N LYS A 27 -0.66 12.93 3.56
CA LYS A 27 -1.05 13.98 4.52
C LYS A 27 -2.55 14.30 4.44
N PRO A 28 -3.30 14.26 5.55
CA PRO A 28 -4.69 14.73 5.59
C PRO A 28 -4.80 16.23 5.33
N THR A 29 -5.85 16.63 4.62
CA THR A 29 -6.28 18.01 4.46
C THR A 29 -6.91 18.54 5.75
N LEU A 30 -7.02 19.86 5.88
CA LEU A 30 -7.70 20.49 7.01
C LEU A 30 -9.20 20.14 7.06
N VAL A 31 -9.81 19.92 5.90
CA VAL A 31 -11.22 19.49 5.78
C VAL A 31 -11.41 18.07 6.33
N GLU A 32 -10.57 17.12 5.90
CA GLU A 32 -10.59 15.74 6.46
C GLU A 32 -10.30 15.72 7.96
N ALA A 33 -9.50 16.67 8.44
CA ALA A 33 -9.19 16.84 9.86
C ALA A 33 -10.32 17.47 10.69
N GLY A 34 -11.43 17.90 10.07
CA GLY A 34 -12.51 18.60 10.75
C GLY A 34 -12.09 19.97 11.30
N GLY A 35 -11.14 20.63 10.64
CA GLY A 35 -10.61 21.92 11.07
C GLY A 35 -9.51 21.86 12.12
N ASP A 36 -9.14 20.68 12.65
CA ASP A 36 -8.07 20.54 13.64
C ASP A 36 -6.68 20.43 12.98
N PRO A 37 -5.79 21.44 13.12
CA PRO A 37 -4.46 21.39 12.54
C PRO A 37 -3.58 20.25 13.08
N LYS A 38 -3.82 19.77 14.31
CA LYS A 38 -3.04 18.65 14.88
C LYS A 38 -3.32 17.36 14.12
N ARG A 39 -4.57 17.13 13.70
CA ARG A 39 -4.97 15.95 12.92
C ARG A 39 -4.40 15.94 11.50
N THR A 40 -4.03 17.10 10.94
CA THR A 40 -3.31 17.17 9.65
C THR A 40 -1.88 16.61 9.72
N LYS A 41 -1.35 16.35 10.92
CA LYS A 41 -0.05 15.72 11.15
C LYS A 41 -0.13 14.18 11.24
N LEU A 42 -1.31 13.58 11.05
CA LEU A 42 -1.51 12.13 11.09
C LEU A 42 -1.16 11.47 9.76
N TRP A 43 0.13 11.37 9.47
CA TRP A 43 0.70 10.69 8.32
C TRP A 43 2.16 10.32 8.59
N ASP A 44 2.66 9.30 7.89
CA ASP A 44 4.02 8.82 8.05
C ASP A 44 4.92 9.48 7.02
N ILE A 45 5.58 10.56 7.44
CA ILE A 45 6.41 11.41 6.59
C ILE A 45 7.51 10.57 5.92
N TYR A 46 7.76 10.83 4.63
CA TYR A 46 8.78 10.18 3.78
C TYR A 46 8.56 8.69 3.45
N THR A 47 7.60 8.00 4.05
CA THR A 47 7.36 6.57 3.77
C THR A 47 7.03 6.30 2.30
N GLY A 48 6.31 7.21 1.63
CA GLY A 48 6.08 7.13 0.19
C GLY A 48 7.35 7.24 -0.65
N ASP A 49 8.32 8.06 -0.24
CA ASP A 49 9.59 8.21 -0.93
C ASP A 49 10.46 6.96 -0.72
N ILE A 50 10.51 6.46 0.52
CA ILE A 50 11.20 5.21 0.87
C ILE A 50 10.67 4.03 0.03
N VAL A 51 9.35 3.87 -0.06
CA VAL A 51 8.73 2.83 -0.89
C VAL A 51 9.05 3.03 -2.37
N SER A 52 9.15 4.26 -2.85
CA SER A 52 9.52 4.53 -4.25
C SER A 52 10.96 4.07 -4.54
N GLU A 53 11.89 4.32 -3.63
CA GLU A 53 13.29 3.87 -3.76
C GLU A 53 13.41 2.34 -3.66
N ILE A 54 12.71 1.71 -2.70
CA ILE A 54 12.69 0.23 -2.60
C ILE A 54 12.07 -0.39 -3.85
N ALA A 55 10.99 0.20 -4.36
CA ALA A 55 10.36 -0.26 -5.58
C ALA A 55 11.33 -0.18 -6.76
N ALA A 56 12.16 0.86 -6.86
CA ALA A 56 13.17 1.00 -7.92
C ALA A 56 14.15 -0.20 -7.99
N CYS A 57 14.37 -0.91 -6.88
CA CYS A 57 15.20 -2.12 -6.82
C CYS A 57 14.55 -3.40 -7.37
N GLY A 58 13.29 -3.35 -7.81
CA GLY A 58 12.59 -4.51 -8.39
C GLY A 58 11.50 -5.11 -7.49
N CYS A 59 11.22 -4.50 -6.34
CA CYS A 59 10.14 -4.89 -5.44
C CYS A 59 8.79 -4.35 -5.91
N THR A 60 7.70 -5.02 -5.55
CA THR A 60 6.37 -4.41 -5.68
C THR A 60 6.22 -3.33 -4.61
N GLY A 61 5.85 -2.12 -5.02
CA GLY A 61 5.67 -0.97 -4.15
C GLY A 61 4.27 -0.41 -4.24
N MET A 62 3.67 -0.07 -3.09
CA MET A 62 2.34 0.53 -2.99
C MET A 62 2.36 1.74 -2.07
N ILE A 63 1.74 2.84 -2.50
CA ILE A 63 1.74 4.10 -1.74
C ILE A 63 0.32 4.63 -1.69
N ALA A 64 -0.19 4.85 -0.48
CA ALA A 64 -1.50 5.47 -0.31
C ALA A 64 -1.53 6.90 -0.85
N THR A 65 -2.51 7.18 -1.70
CA THR A 65 -2.85 8.54 -2.15
C THR A 65 -4.07 9.10 -1.43
N VAL A 66 -4.74 8.27 -0.62
CA VAL A 66 -5.81 8.63 0.33
C VAL A 66 -5.24 8.82 1.74
N SER A 67 -5.74 9.82 2.46
CA SER A 67 -5.32 10.06 3.84
C SER A 67 -5.95 9.03 4.78
N ARG A 68 -5.26 8.71 5.89
CA ARG A 68 -5.79 7.78 6.90
C ARG A 68 -7.06 8.25 7.61
N LEU A 69 -7.43 9.52 7.47
CA LEU A 69 -8.70 10.05 7.98
C LEU A 69 -9.86 9.79 7.02
N ALA A 70 -9.58 9.67 5.72
CA ALA A 70 -10.57 9.32 4.71
C ALA A 70 -10.69 7.79 4.53
N ALA A 71 -9.58 7.06 4.64
CA ALA A 71 -9.54 5.60 4.73
C ALA A 71 -8.21 5.15 5.37
N ASP A 72 -8.27 4.37 6.46
CA ASP A 72 -7.09 3.76 7.07
C ASP A 72 -6.92 2.34 6.51
N LEU A 73 -6.01 2.18 5.54
CA LEU A 73 -5.73 0.88 4.90
C LEU A 73 -5.11 -0.15 5.85
N ASN A 74 -4.66 0.28 7.03
CA ASN A 74 -4.18 -0.60 8.11
C ASN A 74 -5.30 -0.97 9.11
N ARG A 75 -6.56 -0.73 8.75
CA ARG A 75 -7.75 -1.12 9.53
C ARG A 75 -8.71 -1.94 8.68
N GLY A 76 -9.58 -2.70 9.33
CA GLY A 76 -10.57 -3.51 8.63
C GLY A 76 -11.76 -2.69 8.10
N PRO A 77 -12.71 -3.35 7.43
CA PRO A 77 -13.91 -2.70 6.87
C PRO A 77 -14.86 -2.12 7.93
N GLU A 78 -14.70 -2.51 9.19
CA GLU A 78 -15.43 -1.98 10.36
C GLU A 78 -14.97 -0.57 10.76
N HIS A 79 -13.82 -0.11 10.28
CA HIS A 79 -13.33 1.22 10.61
C HIS A 79 -14.21 2.30 9.99
N GLU A 80 -14.69 3.21 10.81
CA GLU A 80 -15.55 4.31 10.38
C GLU A 80 -14.74 5.42 9.72
N ALA A 81 -14.52 5.29 8.41
CA ALA A 81 -13.95 6.32 7.57
C ALA A 81 -14.75 6.39 6.24
N PRO A 82 -14.92 7.59 5.65
CA PRO A 82 -15.88 7.81 4.56
C PRO A 82 -15.60 6.99 3.31
N LEU A 83 -14.34 6.65 3.05
CA LEU A 83 -13.91 5.92 1.85
C LEU A 83 -13.40 4.50 2.16
N GLN A 84 -13.56 4.02 3.40
CA GLN A 84 -12.91 2.80 3.91
C GLN A 84 -13.13 1.58 3.01
N LYS A 85 -14.39 1.27 2.68
CA LYS A 85 -14.75 0.06 1.93
C LYS A 85 -14.20 0.08 0.51
N ASP A 86 -14.31 1.20 -0.18
CA ASP A 86 -13.82 1.36 -1.56
C ASP A 86 -12.29 1.31 -1.61
N ALA A 87 -11.62 1.98 -0.67
CA ALA A 87 -10.16 2.00 -0.59
C ALA A 87 -9.59 0.62 -0.24
N LEU A 88 -10.21 -0.12 0.68
CA LEU A 88 -9.82 -1.50 0.99
C LEU A 88 -10.05 -2.46 -0.17
N ARG A 89 -11.11 -2.25 -0.97
CA ARG A 89 -11.35 -3.07 -2.18
C ARG A 89 -10.20 -2.92 -3.16
N GLU A 90 -9.87 -1.67 -3.54
CA GLU A 90 -8.74 -1.39 -4.44
C GLU A 90 -7.41 -1.92 -3.87
N TYR A 91 -7.15 -1.66 -2.59
CA TYR A 91 -5.93 -2.13 -1.92
C TYR A 91 -5.76 -3.64 -1.98
N ARG A 92 -6.81 -4.39 -1.65
CA ARG A 92 -6.78 -5.85 -1.67
C ARG A 92 -6.74 -6.42 -3.08
N GLU A 93 -7.32 -5.74 -4.06
CA GLU A 93 -7.21 -6.13 -5.47
C GLU A 93 -5.77 -6.01 -5.99
N VAL A 94 -5.09 -4.91 -5.68
CA VAL A 94 -3.68 -4.72 -6.07
C VAL A 94 -2.77 -5.76 -5.42
N ILE A 95 -2.98 -6.06 -4.12
CA ILE A 95 -2.25 -7.13 -3.42
C ILE A 95 -2.52 -8.48 -4.08
N ARG A 96 -3.79 -8.84 -4.30
CA ARG A 96 -4.15 -10.11 -4.92
C ARG A 96 -3.48 -10.29 -6.27
N HIS A 97 -3.54 -9.28 -7.12
CA HIS A 97 -2.89 -9.33 -8.42
C HIS A 97 -1.36 -9.47 -8.31
N ASN A 98 -0.73 -8.81 -7.32
CA ASN A 98 0.69 -9.02 -7.03
C ASN A 98 0.99 -10.48 -6.64
N LEU A 99 0.16 -11.07 -5.80
CA LEU A 99 0.36 -12.44 -5.32
C LEU A 99 0.16 -13.47 -6.45
N GLU A 100 -0.78 -13.24 -7.36
CA GLU A 100 -1.01 -14.06 -8.56
C GLU A 100 0.19 -14.02 -9.50
N ARG A 101 0.70 -12.83 -9.84
CA ARG A 101 1.81 -12.68 -10.78
C ARG A 101 3.17 -13.16 -10.26
N THR A 102 3.35 -13.19 -8.94
CA THR A 102 4.58 -13.69 -8.30
C THR A 102 4.51 -15.18 -7.97
N CYS A 103 3.40 -15.86 -8.34
CA CYS A 103 3.17 -17.29 -8.13
C CYS A 103 3.41 -17.73 -6.68
N ILE A 104 3.07 -16.86 -5.72
CA ILE A 104 3.20 -17.16 -4.27
C ILE A 104 1.94 -17.81 -3.70
N LEU A 105 0.83 -17.77 -4.44
CA LEU A 105 -0.42 -18.44 -4.07
C LEU A 105 -0.50 -19.84 -4.66
N GLY A 106 -0.90 -20.80 -3.83
CA GLY A 106 -1.31 -22.14 -4.23
C GLY A 106 -2.71 -22.15 -4.82
N GLN A 107 -3.17 -23.34 -5.22
CA GLN A 107 -4.46 -23.51 -5.90
C GLN A 107 -5.67 -23.15 -5.02
N ASN A 108 -5.51 -23.13 -3.69
CA ASN A 108 -6.58 -22.80 -2.75
C ASN A 108 -6.40 -21.40 -2.12
N GLY A 109 -5.48 -20.58 -2.65
CA GLY A 109 -5.19 -19.24 -2.14
C GLY A 109 -4.30 -19.20 -0.89
N GLU A 110 -3.67 -20.33 -0.54
CA GLU A 110 -2.66 -20.41 0.51
C GLU A 110 -1.31 -19.88 0.04
N LEU A 111 -0.53 -19.28 0.94
CA LEU A 111 0.85 -18.86 0.64
C LEU A 111 1.74 -20.10 0.58
N ILE A 112 2.25 -20.44 -0.60
CA ILE A 112 3.10 -21.63 -0.83
C ILE A 112 4.59 -21.28 -0.92
N ARG A 113 4.93 -19.99 -0.94
CA ARG A 113 6.31 -19.50 -1.00
C ARG A 113 6.47 -18.23 -0.16
N LEU A 114 7.67 -17.99 0.35
CA LEU A 114 7.98 -16.81 1.16
C LEU A 114 7.89 -15.53 0.34
N ILE A 115 7.23 -14.52 0.89
CA ILE A 115 7.38 -13.13 0.48
C ILE A 115 8.58 -12.57 1.28
N CYS A 116 9.58 -12.06 0.56
CA CYS A 116 10.95 -11.73 0.95
C CYS A 116 11.94 -12.90 0.89
N THR A 117 12.49 -13.17 -0.30
CA THR A 117 13.80 -13.84 -0.42
C THR A 117 14.88 -12.75 -0.47
N LEU A 118 15.56 -12.49 0.64
CA LEU A 118 16.85 -11.81 0.58
C LEU A 118 17.77 -12.72 -0.28
N PRO A 119 18.31 -12.26 -1.42
CA PRO A 119 19.38 -13.02 -2.04
C PRO A 119 20.51 -13.09 -1.02
N TYR A 120 20.89 -14.31 -0.66
CA TYR A 120 22.10 -14.56 0.10
C TYR A 120 23.24 -13.97 -0.74
N MET A 121 23.75 -12.80 -0.36
CA MET A 121 24.97 -12.25 -0.96
C MET A 121 26.12 -13.07 -0.41
N GLY A 122 26.45 -14.16 -1.12
CA GLY A 122 27.72 -14.88 -0.96
C GLY A 122 28.85 -14.16 -1.66
#